data_AF-A0A315UGT3-F1
#
_entry.id   AF-A0A315UGT3-F1
#
_cell.length_a   1.000
_cell.length_b   1.000
_cell.length_c   1.000
_cell.angle_alpha   90.00
_cell.angle_beta   90.00
_cell.angle_gamma   90.00
#
_symmetry.space_group_name_H-M   'P 1'
#
loop_
_entity.id
_entity.type
_entity.pdbx_description
1 polymer ?
#
loop_
_entity_poly.entity_id
_entity_poly.type
_entity_poly.pdbx_seq_one_letter_code
_entity_poly.pdbx_strand_id
1 'polypeptide(L)'
;MDTEFAEVIDHDVTTITCVCGNTVSNQGLIQANSQGIPVHNDANTPVPAGLAAWPEDEDIYTLCPSCGRVYHDAVIEETGTAPVALRVEVTAGPIAEAIRVHWDLNT
;
A
#
# COMPACT_ATOMS: atom_id res chain seq x y z
N MET A 1 -9.77 18.61 8.78
CA MET A 1 -8.53 18.02 8.27
C MET A 1 -8.73 17.93 6.78
N ASP A 2 -7.92 18.65 6.01
CA ASP A 2 -7.95 18.57 4.56
C ASP A 2 -7.50 17.17 4.13
N THR A 3 -8.28 16.53 3.26
CA THR A 3 -7.89 15.26 2.67
C THR A 3 -6.70 15.52 1.74
N GLU A 4 -5.57 14.85 2.00
CA GLU A 4 -4.43 14.89 1.09
C GLU A 4 -4.69 13.94 -0.09
N PHE A 5 -4.22 14.32 -1.28
CA PHE A 5 -4.38 13.54 -2.50
C PHE A 5 -3.01 13.22 -3.09
N ALA A 6 -2.78 11.95 -3.41
CA ALA A 6 -1.69 11.55 -4.29
C ALA A 6 -2.06 11.84 -5.75
N GLU A 7 -1.04 11.98 -6.59
CA GLU A 7 -1.23 12.11 -8.04
C GLU A 7 -1.38 10.72 -8.65
N VAL A 8 -2.30 10.57 -9.61
CA VAL A 8 -2.52 9.35 -10.39
C VAL A 8 -2.81 9.73 -11.84
N ILE A 9 -2.46 8.84 -12.76
CA ILE A 9 -2.66 8.99 -14.20
C ILE A 9 -3.65 7.92 -14.65
N ASP A 10 -4.63 8.30 -15.46
CA ASP A 10 -5.57 7.38 -16.12
C ASP A 10 -6.25 6.37 -15.16
N HIS A 11 -6.51 6.77 -13.92
CA HIS A 11 -7.16 5.94 -12.88
C HIS A 11 -6.34 4.68 -12.51
N ASP A 12 -5.05 4.66 -12.84
CA ASP A 12 -4.18 3.49 -12.68
C ASP A 12 -3.39 3.59 -11.37
N VAL A 13 -3.65 2.67 -10.45
CA VAL A 13 -2.95 2.56 -9.15
C VAL A 13 -1.44 2.39 -9.30
N THR A 14 -0.97 1.82 -10.41
CA THR A 14 0.46 1.62 -10.67
C THR A 14 1.19 2.91 -11.06
N THR A 15 0.44 3.98 -11.36
CA THR A 15 0.99 5.30 -11.71
C THR A 15 1.05 6.25 -10.52
N ILE A 16 0.58 5.81 -9.35
CA ILE A 16 0.43 6.69 -8.21
C ILE A 16 1.78 7.29 -7.76
N THR A 17 1.76 8.59 -7.55
CA THR A 17 2.83 9.37 -6.94
C THR A 17 2.32 9.87 -5.60
N CYS A 18 2.85 9.27 -4.53
CA CYS A 18 2.48 9.61 -3.17
C CYS A 18 2.75 11.10 -2.87
N VAL A 19 2.00 11.67 -1.92
CA VAL A 19 2.18 13.05 -1.44
C VAL A 19 3.63 13.37 -1.01
N CYS A 20 4.39 12.37 -0.55
CA CYS A 20 5.80 12.56 -0.20
C CYS A 20 6.76 12.53 -1.41
N GLY A 21 6.25 12.33 -2.62
CA GLY A 21 7.01 12.18 -3.86
C GLY A 21 7.47 10.76 -4.17
N ASN A 22 7.12 9.75 -3.36
CA ASN A 22 7.47 8.36 -3.67
C ASN A 22 6.57 7.79 -4.78
N THR A 23 7.17 7.06 -5.70
CA THR A 23 6.50 6.42 -6.85
C THR A 23 6.72 4.91 -6.83
N VAL A 24 5.93 4.17 -7.62
CA VAL A 24 6.14 2.72 -7.85
C VAL A 24 7.55 2.43 -8.37
N SER A 25 8.11 3.30 -9.21
CA SER A 25 9.44 3.12 -9.81
C SER A 25 10.62 3.51 -8.90
N ASN A 26 10.39 4.19 -7.78
CA ASN A 26 11.46 4.66 -6.89
C ASN A 26 11.72 3.68 -5.74
N GLN A 27 10.84 3.65 -4.73
CA GLN A 27 10.96 2.72 -3.60
C GLN A 27 9.91 1.60 -3.65
N GLY A 28 9.14 1.52 -4.74
CA GLY A 28 7.95 0.69 -4.79
C GLY A 28 6.81 1.24 -3.92
N LEU A 29 5.62 0.75 -4.22
CA LEU A 29 4.47 0.84 -3.33
C LEU A 29 3.98 -0.57 -3.08
N ILE A 30 3.45 -0.79 -1.88
CA ILE A 30 3.19 -2.13 -1.36
C ILE A 30 1.68 -2.30 -1.27
N GLN A 31 1.16 -3.37 -1.84
CA GLN A 31 -0.24 -3.74 -1.64
C GLN A 31 -0.48 -4.07 -0.16
N ALA A 32 -1.57 -3.57 0.39
CA ALA A 32 -1.92 -3.64 1.79
C ALA A 32 -3.43 -3.88 1.96
N ASN A 33 -3.83 -4.29 3.16
CA ASN A 33 -5.24 -4.41 3.52
C ASN A 33 -5.81 -3.08 4.05
N SER A 34 -7.08 -3.10 4.46
CA SER A 34 -7.82 -1.99 5.06
C SER A 34 -7.19 -1.40 6.35
N GLN A 35 -6.22 -2.09 6.95
CA GLN A 35 -5.46 -1.62 8.11
C GLN A 35 -4.08 -1.04 7.74
N GLY A 36 -3.72 -1.04 6.45
CA GLY A 36 -2.40 -0.64 5.97
C GLY A 36 -1.30 -1.68 6.20
N ILE A 37 -1.66 -2.93 6.50
CA ILE A 37 -0.69 -4.03 6.64
C ILE A 37 -0.38 -4.59 5.25
N PRO A 38 0.90 -4.66 4.83
CA PRO A 38 1.30 -5.34 3.60
C PRO A 38 0.68 -6.73 3.44
N VAL A 39 0.10 -7.00 2.28
CA VAL A 39 -0.49 -8.31 1.96
C VAL A 39 0.52 -9.22 1.28
N HIS A 40 0.40 -10.51 1.56
CA HIS A 40 1.12 -11.57 0.85
C HIS A 40 0.34 -11.93 -0.42
N ASN A 41 0.99 -11.79 -1.58
CA ASN A 41 0.36 -11.94 -2.90
C ASN A 41 0.58 -13.32 -3.54
N ASP A 42 1.29 -14.24 -2.89
CA ASP A 42 1.48 -15.60 -3.39
C ASP A 42 0.54 -16.59 -2.70
N ALA A 43 -0.49 -17.00 -3.43
CA ALA A 43 -1.49 -17.97 -2.97
C ALA A 43 -0.94 -19.40 -2.77
N ASN A 44 0.26 -19.71 -3.27
CA ASN A 44 0.84 -21.05 -3.18
C ASN A 44 1.74 -21.23 -1.95
N THR A 45 2.03 -20.15 -1.22
CA THR A 45 2.88 -20.19 -0.03
C THR A 45 2.10 -19.72 1.20
N PRO A 46 2.37 -20.30 2.38
CA PRO A 46 1.74 -19.83 3.60
C PRO A 46 2.11 -18.37 3.87
N VAL A 47 1.14 -17.58 4.32
CA VAL A 47 1.32 -16.16 4.64
C VAL A 47 2.44 -16.01 5.68
N PRO A 48 3.53 -15.30 5.34
CA PRO A 48 4.63 -15.07 6.26
C PRO A 48 4.20 -14.29 7.50
N ALA A 49 4.84 -14.57 8.64
CA ALA A 49 4.58 -13.83 9.86
C ALA A 49 4.85 -12.32 9.64
N GLY A 50 3.87 -11.49 10.01
CA GLY A 50 3.93 -10.04 9.82
C GLY A 50 3.18 -9.52 8.58
N LEU A 51 2.96 -10.37 7.57
CA LEU A 51 2.12 -10.03 6.42
C LEU A 51 0.66 -10.38 6.68
N ALA A 52 -0.24 -9.66 6.03
CA ALA A 52 -1.66 -10.01 5.97
C ALA A 52 -1.91 -11.03 4.84
N ALA A 53 -2.93 -11.87 5.02
CA ALA A 53 -3.43 -12.67 3.92
C ALA A 53 -4.03 -11.77 2.83
N TRP A 54 -4.02 -12.25 1.58
CA TRP A 54 -4.78 -11.60 0.53
C TRP A 54 -6.27 -11.59 0.91
N PRO A 55 -6.94 -10.42 0.91
CA PRO A 55 -8.36 -10.35 1.22
C PRO A 55 -9.19 -11.02 0.11
N GLU A 56 -10.05 -11.97 0.47
CA GLU A 56 -10.94 -12.65 -0.48
C GLU A 56 -12.10 -11.73 -0.92
N ASP A 57 -12.62 -10.91 0.00
CA ASP A 57 -13.81 -10.08 -0.19
C ASP A 57 -13.60 -8.60 0.20
N GLU A 58 -12.40 -8.20 0.64
CA GLU A 58 -12.08 -6.80 0.94
C GLU A 58 -11.29 -6.16 -0.20
N ASP A 59 -11.47 -4.86 -0.35
CA ASP A 59 -10.71 -4.06 -1.29
C ASP A 59 -9.22 -4.00 -0.89
N ILE A 60 -8.37 -3.93 -1.92
CA ILE A 60 -6.94 -3.74 -1.76
C ILE A 60 -6.63 -2.26 -1.57
N TYR A 61 -5.57 -2.02 -0.82
CA TYR A 61 -5.03 -0.70 -0.58
C TYR A 61 -3.58 -0.65 -1.03
N THR A 62 -3.09 0.55 -1.31
CA THR A 62 -1.70 0.81 -1.65
C THR A 62 -1.01 1.59 -0.54
N LEU A 63 -0.05 0.97 0.13
CA LEU A 63 0.81 1.57 1.15
C LEU A 63 2.06 2.20 0.53
N CYS A 64 2.33 3.45 0.92
CA CYS A 64 3.61 4.08 0.69
C CYS A 64 4.59 3.75 1.84
N PRO A 65 5.64 2.92 1.62
CA PRO A 65 6.59 2.55 2.67
C PRO A 65 7.45 3.74 3.14
N SER A 66 7.54 4.79 2.33
CA SER A 66 8.35 5.98 2.61
C SER A 66 7.75 6.90 3.68
N CYS A 67 6.41 7.01 3.73
CA CYS A 67 5.73 7.95 4.64
C CYS A 67 4.52 7.39 5.37
N GLY A 68 4.13 6.14 5.09
CA GLY A 68 3.04 5.43 5.74
C GLY A 68 1.63 5.83 5.30
N ARG A 69 1.48 6.65 4.25
CA ARG A 69 0.16 6.93 3.68
C ARG A 69 -0.36 5.71 2.93
N VAL A 70 -1.65 5.45 3.07
CA VAL A 70 -2.35 4.34 2.45
C VAL A 70 -3.49 4.89 1.61
N TYR A 71 -3.63 4.36 0.40
CA TYR A 71 -4.62 4.75 -0.59
C TYR A 71 -5.54 3.58 -0.89
N HIS A 72 -6.80 3.85 -1.19
CA HIS A 72 -7.78 2.80 -1.49
C HIS A 72 -7.84 2.57 -3.00
N ASP A 73 -7.50 1.38 -3.46
CA ASP A 73 -7.32 1.11 -4.89
C ASP A 73 -8.65 1.27 -5.65
N ALA A 74 -9.74 0.76 -5.10
CA ALA A 74 -11.08 0.89 -5.70
C ALA A 74 -11.50 2.37 -5.87
N VAL A 75 -11.12 3.26 -4.94
CA VAL A 75 -11.42 4.70 -5.06
C VAL A 75 -10.61 5.33 -6.19
N ILE A 76 -9.36 4.92 -6.38
CA ILE A 76 -8.50 5.41 -7.46
C ILE A 76 -9.06 5.00 -8.81
N GLU A 77 -9.39 3.73 -8.95
CA GLU A 77 -9.92 3.18 -10.20
C GLU A 77 -11.28 3.81 -10.54
N GLU A 78 -12.17 3.95 -9.56
CA GLU A 78 -13.51 4.52 -9.77
C GLU A 78 -13.46 6.03 -10.06
N THR A 79 -12.67 6.79 -9.30
CA THR A 79 -12.76 8.26 -9.30
C THR A 79 -11.63 8.96 -10.05
N GLY A 80 -10.53 8.26 -10.33
CA GLY A 80 -9.31 8.87 -10.85
C GLY A 80 -8.60 9.76 -9.83
N THR A 81 -8.92 9.61 -8.54
CA THR A 81 -8.31 10.39 -7.45
C THR A 81 -7.78 9.45 -6.37
N ALA A 82 -6.66 9.81 -5.75
CA ALA A 82 -6.03 9.02 -4.69
C ALA A 82 -6.06 9.75 -3.35
N PRO A 83 -7.23 9.86 -2.69
CA PRO A 83 -7.30 10.41 -1.34
C PRO A 83 -6.58 9.50 -0.35
N VAL A 84 -5.87 10.08 0.62
CA VAL A 84 -5.30 9.33 1.73
C VAL A 84 -6.43 8.71 2.56
N ALA A 85 -6.51 7.39 2.58
CA ALA A 85 -7.49 6.63 3.34
C ALA A 85 -7.11 6.57 4.83
N LEU A 86 -5.84 6.26 5.11
CA LEU A 86 -5.26 6.26 6.45
C LEU A 86 -3.75 6.43 6.43
N ARG A 87 -3.16 6.60 7.61
CA ARG A 87 -1.71 6.68 7.80
C ARG A 87 -1.24 5.71 8.88
N VAL A 88 -0.22 4.94 8.56
CA VAL A 88 0.44 3.97 9.45
C VAL A 88 1.86 4.42 9.82
N GLU A 89 2.38 3.92 10.94
CA GLU A 89 3.77 4.11 11.35
C GLU A 89 4.67 3.10 10.63
N VAL A 90 5.57 3.58 9.77
CA VAL A 90 6.43 2.74 8.91
C VAL A 90 7.87 2.66 9.39
N THR A 91 8.25 3.44 10.40
CA THR A 91 9.63 3.46 10.91
C THR A 91 9.85 2.50 12.08
N ALA A 92 8.77 2.07 12.76
CA ALA A 92 8.84 1.14 13.88
C ALA A 92 7.55 0.32 14.01
N GLY A 93 7.67 -0.80 14.74
CA GLY A 93 6.52 -1.64 15.08
C GLY A 93 6.12 -2.62 13.98
N PRO A 94 4.89 -3.17 14.06
CA PRO A 94 4.46 -4.29 13.21
C PRO A 94 4.48 -4.00 11.71
N ILE A 95 4.13 -2.76 11.31
CA ILE A 95 4.11 -2.37 9.90
C ILE A 95 5.52 -2.25 9.32
N ALA A 96 6.45 -1.67 10.07
CA ALA A 96 7.86 -1.61 9.66
C ALA A 96 8.43 -3.02 9.43
N GLU A 97 8.09 -3.96 10.31
CA GLU A 97 8.49 -5.36 10.15
C GLU A 97 7.80 -6.02 8.95
N ALA A 98 6.51 -5.78 8.73
CA ALA A 98 5.78 -6.28 7.57
C ALA A 98 6.38 -5.78 6.24
N ILE A 99 6.76 -4.50 6.17
CA ILE A 99 7.45 -3.92 5.01
C ILE A 99 8.78 -4.64 4.76
N ARG A 100 9.55 -4.90 5.82
CA ARG A 100 10.82 -5.63 5.71
C ARG A 100 10.62 -7.04 5.16
N VAL A 101 9.66 -7.79 5.71
CA VAL A 101 9.32 -9.15 5.26
C VAL A 101 8.86 -9.14 3.80
N HIS A 102 8.03 -8.17 3.39
CA HIS A 102 7.60 -8.04 2.00
C HIS A 102 8.79 -7.89 1.03
N TRP A 103 9.79 -7.09 1.40
CA TRP A 103 10.97 -6.91 0.56
C TRP A 103 11.92 -8.11 0.56
N ASP A 104 12.10 -8.78 1.70
CA ASP A 104 12.93 -9.98 1.81
C ASP A 104 12.38 -11.15 0.94
N LEU A 105 11.09 -11.15 0.59
CA LEU A 105 10.47 -12.14 -0.32
C LEU A 105 10.65 -11.81 -1.80
N ASN A 106 10.92 -10.55 -2.14
CA ASN A 106 11.11 -10.08 -3.52
C ASN A 106 12.59 -10.05 -3.95
N THR A 107 13.52 -10.49 -3.10
CA THR A 107 14.95 -10.66 -3.39
C THR A 107 15.30 -12.09 -3.78
#